data_AF-A0A417IIH9-F1
#
_entry.id   AF-A0A417IIH9-F1
#
_cell.length_a   1.000
_cell.length_b   1.000
_cell.length_c   1.000
_cell.angle_alpha   90.00
_cell.angle_beta   90.00
_cell.angle_gamma   90.00
#
_symmetry.space_group_name_H-M   'P 1'
#
loop_
_entity.id
_entity.type
_entity.pdbx_description
1 polymer ?
#
loop_
_entity_poly.entity_id
_entity_poly.type
_entity_poly.pdbx_seq_one_letter_code
_entity_poly.pdbx_strand_id
1 'polypeptide(L)'
;MLYSKNKKRGFTLVELIVVLVILAILAALLIPALTGYIDKAKKDQVIAETRMLHEAIQTEMTEIYASNIDWKTSSTAQGTGAHKTLASKNGTACVGSAVLPDAQQRYNEIVKLSEVSSLQDGTGYFFAFITSNAKIHALVYNSGRGYIGVYFRDTQQYAAYKIGEESAGGLIIQTDALGAYFNSVYYAAAFDYDPNSDTNPLPEKWMWSCAGIRAMLGIEEPSYN
;
A
#
# COMPACT_ATOMS: atom_id res chain seq x y z
N MET A 1 -62.59 31.17 39.08
CA MET A 1 -61.38 30.57 38.45
C MET A 1 -61.77 30.03 37.08
N LEU A 2 -61.31 30.64 35.99
CA LEU A 2 -61.52 30.14 34.63
C LEU A 2 -60.35 29.23 34.26
N TYR A 3 -60.61 27.93 34.09
CA TYR A 3 -59.62 26.95 33.68
C TYR A 3 -59.42 27.03 32.16
N SER A 4 -58.31 27.62 31.72
CA SER A 4 -57.93 27.65 30.31
C SER A 4 -57.50 26.25 29.88
N LYS A 5 -58.35 25.58 29.08
CA LYS A 5 -58.11 24.25 28.55
C LYS A 5 -57.18 24.36 27.34
N ASN A 6 -55.87 24.31 27.57
CA ASN A 6 -54.86 24.24 26.51
C ASN A 6 -55.09 22.97 25.67
N LYS A 7 -55.71 23.11 24.48
CA LYS A 7 -55.83 22.01 23.51
C LYS A 7 -54.43 21.68 22.99
N LYS A 8 -53.83 20.60 23.48
CA LYS A 8 -52.63 20.03 22.88
C LYS A 8 -53.00 19.57 21.46
N ARG A 9 -52.49 20.27 20.44
CA ARG A 9 -52.57 19.84 19.04
C ARG A 9 -51.59 18.66 18.88
N GLY A 10 -52.11 17.45 18.74
CA GLY A 10 -51.32 16.27 18.41
C GLY A 10 -51.03 16.22 16.91
N PHE A 11 -49.87 15.69 16.54
CA PHE A 11 -49.57 15.35 15.15
C PHE A 11 -50.53 14.26 14.65
N THR A 12 -50.97 14.36 13.40
CA THR A 12 -51.76 13.30 12.77
C THR A 12 -50.84 12.18 12.29
N LEU A 13 -51.34 10.93 12.30
CA LEU A 13 -50.59 9.79 11.75
C LEU A 13 -50.22 10.01 10.27
N VAL A 14 -51.08 10.70 9.53
CA VAL A 14 -50.87 11.01 8.10
C VAL A 14 -49.69 11.95 7.90
N GLU A 15 -49.59 13.03 8.69
CA GLU A 15 -48.44 13.96 8.62
C GLU A 15 -47.13 13.24 8.90
N LEU A 16 -47.11 12.30 9.84
CA LEU A 16 -45.92 11.53 10.17
C LEU A 16 -45.53 10.58 9.02
N ILE A 17 -46.51 9.91 8.39
CA ILE A 17 -46.25 9.01 7.26
C ILE A 17 -45.68 9.76 6.05
N VAL A 18 -46.23 10.94 5.72
CA VAL A 18 -45.73 11.75 4.59
C VAL A 18 -44.27 12.16 4.81
N VAL A 19 -43.90 12.57 6.03
CA VAL A 19 -42.53 12.93 6.37
C VAL A 19 -41.59 11.72 6.25
N LEU A 20 -42.00 10.55 6.75
CA LEU A 20 -41.19 9.33 6.63
C LEU A 20 -40.98 8.92 5.16
N VAL A 21 -41.99 9.07 4.32
CA VAL A 21 -41.88 8.79 2.87
C VAL A 21 -40.88 9.73 2.21
N ILE A 22 -40.93 11.03 2.51
CA ILE A 22 -39.97 12.01 1.96
C ILE A 22 -38.55 11.68 2.43
N LEU A 23 -38.35 11.38 3.72
CA LEU A 23 -37.05 10.99 4.25
C LEU A 23 -36.51 9.71 3.62
N ALA A 24 -37.38 8.72 3.35
CA ALA A 24 -37.00 7.47 2.70
C ALA A 24 -36.52 7.71 1.26
N ILE A 25 -37.21 8.56 0.49
CA ILE A 25 -36.81 8.90 -0.89
C ILE A 25 -35.47 9.66 -0.88
N LEU A 26 -35.30 10.64 0.00
CA LEU A 26 -34.05 11.39 0.13
C LEU A 26 -32.88 10.48 0.53
N ALA A 27 -33.09 9.58 1.49
CA ALA A 27 -32.08 8.61 1.90
C ALA A 27 -31.69 7.67 0.75
N ALA A 28 -32.66 7.16 -0.01
CA ALA A 28 -32.41 6.25 -1.13
C ALA A 28 -31.52 6.88 -2.21
N LEU A 29 -31.67 8.17 -2.49
CA LEU A 29 -30.82 8.88 -3.45
C LEU A 29 -29.44 9.23 -2.88
N LEU A 30 -29.35 9.49 -1.58
CA LEU A 30 -28.13 9.99 -0.95
C LEU A 30 -27.15 8.87 -0.56
N ILE A 31 -27.63 7.69 -0.17
CA ILE A 31 -26.79 6.57 0.27
C ILE A 31 -25.74 6.15 -0.77
N PRO A 32 -26.08 5.94 -2.07
CA PRO A 32 -25.09 5.53 -3.07
C PRO A 32 -24.01 6.59 -3.34
N ALA A 33 -24.37 7.87 -3.27
CA ALA A 33 -23.41 8.95 -3.42
C ALA A 33 -22.45 8.99 -2.23
N LEU A 34 -22.98 8.86 -1.01
CA LEU A 34 -22.19 8.89 0.22
C LEU A 34 -21.19 7.72 0.31
N THR A 35 -21.56 6.52 -0.12
CA THR A 35 -20.64 5.37 -0.12
C THR A 35 -19.44 5.59 -1.05
N GLY A 36 -19.64 6.21 -2.21
CA GLY A 36 -18.55 6.59 -3.11
C GLY A 36 -17.60 7.64 -2.52
N TYR A 37 -18.12 8.66 -1.85
CA TYR A 37 -17.29 9.66 -1.15
C TYR A 37 -16.48 9.05 -0.01
N ILE A 38 -17.06 8.11 0.74
CA ILE A 38 -16.36 7.39 1.80
C ILE A 38 -15.22 6.55 1.23
N ASP A 39 -15.44 5.85 0.11
CA ASP A 39 -14.39 5.05 -0.55
C ASP A 39 -13.24 5.92 -1.03
N LYS A 40 -13.54 7.06 -1.66
CA LYS A 40 -12.55 8.04 -2.08
C LYS A 40 -11.75 8.59 -0.90
N ALA A 41 -12.41 9.00 0.18
CA ALA A 41 -11.74 9.50 1.37
C ALA A 41 -10.79 8.46 2.00
N LYS A 42 -11.18 7.17 2.00
CA LYS A 42 -10.32 6.07 2.44
C LYS A 42 -9.11 5.88 1.52
N LYS A 43 -9.31 5.93 0.19
CA LYS A 43 -8.20 5.88 -0.78
C LYS A 43 -7.23 7.06 -0.58
N ASP A 44 -7.74 8.28 -0.41
CA ASP A 44 -6.93 9.48 -0.16
C ASP A 44 -6.13 9.36 1.15
N GLN A 45 -6.74 8.81 2.21
CA GLN A 45 -6.04 8.54 3.47
C GLN A 45 -4.89 7.54 3.28
N VAL A 46 -5.13 6.45 2.55
CA VAL A 46 -4.11 5.42 2.30
C VAL A 46 -2.97 5.97 1.44
N ILE A 47 -3.26 6.85 0.49
CA ILE A 47 -2.24 7.58 -0.29
C ILE A 47 -1.36 8.42 0.64
N ALA A 48 -1.96 9.16 1.57
CA ALA A 48 -1.21 9.97 2.54
C ALA A 48 -0.32 9.09 3.44
N GLU A 49 -0.84 7.99 3.96
CA GLU A 49 -0.07 7.00 4.75
C GLU A 49 1.08 6.37 3.96
N THR A 50 0.85 6.06 2.68
CA THR A 50 1.88 5.53 1.78
C THR A 50 3.00 6.54 1.57
N ARG A 51 2.68 7.84 1.47
CA ARG A 51 3.67 8.90 1.36
C ARG A 51 4.49 9.06 2.65
N MET A 52 3.85 9.06 3.82
CA MET A 52 4.57 9.10 5.10
C MET A 52 5.54 7.91 5.23
N LEU A 53 5.09 6.73 4.82
CA LEU A 53 5.93 5.53 4.79
C LEU A 53 7.07 5.64 3.76
N HIS A 54 6.82 6.20 2.58
CA HIS A 54 7.86 6.48 1.59
C HIS A 54 8.95 7.35 2.20
N GLU A 55 8.59 8.46 2.83
CA GLU A 55 9.54 9.40 3.43
C GLU A 55 10.37 8.74 4.55
N ALA A 56 9.73 7.92 5.39
CA ALA A 56 10.41 7.15 6.44
C ALA A 56 11.40 6.12 5.87
N ILE A 57 10.98 5.33 4.88
CA ILE A 57 11.86 4.35 4.22
C ILE A 57 13.02 5.06 3.54
N GLN A 58 12.75 6.13 2.78
CA GLN A 58 13.78 6.87 2.06
C GLN A 58 14.82 7.49 3.01
N THR A 59 14.41 7.90 4.21
CA THR A 59 15.32 8.40 5.25
C THR A 59 16.32 7.32 5.67
N GLU A 60 15.84 6.14 6.06
CA GLU A 60 16.69 4.99 6.42
C GLU A 60 17.59 4.54 5.27
N MET A 61 17.04 4.47 4.05
CA MET A 61 17.82 4.03 2.89
C MET A 61 18.94 5.03 2.56
N THR A 62 18.70 6.33 2.77
CA THR A 62 19.73 7.37 2.57
C THR A 62 20.87 7.21 3.58
N GLU A 63 20.56 6.85 4.83
CA GLU A 63 21.59 6.54 5.83
C GLU A 63 22.44 5.34 5.41
N ILE A 64 21.79 4.25 4.98
CA ILE A 64 22.49 3.07 4.46
C ILE A 64 23.38 3.43 3.27
N TYR A 65 22.90 4.26 2.35
CA TYR A 65 23.68 4.70 1.18
C TYR A 65 24.94 5.49 1.55
N ALA A 66 24.86 6.33 2.59
CA ALA A 66 25.97 7.12 3.10
C ALA A 66 26.92 6.32 4.02
N SER A 67 26.51 5.12 4.45
CA SER A 67 27.29 4.25 5.32
C SER A 67 28.33 3.42 4.54
N ASN A 68 29.30 2.85 5.27
CA ASN A 68 30.24 1.87 4.73
C ASN A 68 29.71 0.42 4.80
N ILE A 69 28.41 0.24 5.03
CA ILE A 69 27.79 -1.09 5.11
C ILE A 69 27.73 -1.67 3.71
N ASP A 70 28.18 -2.92 3.54
CA ASP A 70 27.92 -3.64 2.29
C ASP A 70 26.48 -4.13 2.29
N TRP A 71 25.61 -3.37 1.64
CA TRP A 71 24.20 -3.72 1.50
C TRP A 71 23.81 -4.16 0.09
N LYS A 72 24.74 -4.07 -0.87
CA LYS A 72 24.50 -4.37 -2.29
C LYS A 72 25.01 -5.75 -2.70
N THR A 73 25.82 -6.43 -1.91
CA THR A 73 26.29 -7.78 -2.24
C THR A 73 25.59 -8.85 -1.42
N SER A 74 25.54 -10.07 -1.96
CA SER A 74 25.09 -11.26 -1.24
C SER A 74 26.27 -12.20 -1.06
N SER A 75 26.52 -12.63 0.18
CA SER A 75 27.26 -13.85 0.45
C SER A 75 26.28 -14.91 0.94
N THR A 76 25.52 -15.53 0.04
CA THR A 76 24.69 -16.71 0.35
C THR A 76 25.15 -17.90 -0.48
N ALA A 77 24.98 -19.11 0.06
CA ALA A 77 25.47 -20.36 -0.52
C ALA A 77 24.71 -20.83 -1.79
N GLN A 78 23.66 -20.13 -2.23
CA GLN A 78 22.79 -20.55 -3.35
C GLN A 78 22.98 -19.78 -4.68
N GLY A 79 24.01 -18.94 -4.80
CA GLY A 79 24.46 -18.44 -6.09
C GLY A 79 23.80 -17.15 -6.62
N THR A 80 24.67 -16.38 -7.29
CA THR A 80 24.53 -15.31 -8.29
C THR A 80 23.29 -14.43 -8.31
N GLY A 81 23.24 -13.48 -7.38
CA GLY A 81 22.53 -12.22 -7.55
C GLY A 81 22.83 -11.31 -6.36
N ALA A 82 23.05 -10.01 -6.57
CA ALA A 82 23.25 -9.05 -5.50
C ALA A 82 21.88 -8.67 -4.89
N HIS A 83 21.46 -9.38 -3.85
CA HIS A 83 20.19 -9.20 -3.12
C HIS A 83 20.34 -9.20 -1.59
N LYS A 84 19.58 -8.36 -0.90
CA LYS A 84 19.68 -8.18 0.55
C LYS A 84 18.38 -7.70 1.20
N THR A 85 18.05 -8.27 2.35
CA THR A 85 17.05 -7.73 3.28
C THR A 85 17.68 -6.59 4.09
N LEU A 86 17.22 -5.36 3.84
CA LEU A 86 17.70 -4.14 4.48
C LEU A 86 16.97 -3.83 5.79
N ALA A 87 15.67 -4.11 5.82
CA ALA A 87 14.84 -3.99 7.01
C ALA A 87 13.86 -5.17 7.06
N SER A 88 13.56 -5.69 8.24
CA SER A 88 12.61 -6.81 8.43
C SER A 88 12.03 -6.80 9.83
N LYS A 89 10.71 -6.94 9.96
CA LYS A 89 10.02 -6.91 11.28
C LYS A 89 10.59 -7.88 12.31
N ASN A 90 11.04 -9.05 11.86
CA ASN A 90 11.59 -10.09 12.73
C ASN A 90 13.12 -10.19 12.64
N GLY A 91 13.79 -9.29 11.89
CA GLY A 91 15.23 -9.39 11.62
C GLY A 91 15.63 -10.59 10.76
N THR A 92 14.67 -11.30 10.17
CA THR A 92 14.91 -12.46 9.32
C THR A 92 14.99 -12.07 7.85
N ALA A 93 15.81 -12.78 7.09
CA ALA A 93 15.89 -12.62 5.64
C ALA A 93 14.55 -12.94 4.96
N CYS A 94 14.16 -12.12 3.99
CA CYS A 94 13.13 -12.49 3.02
C CYS A 94 13.77 -13.23 1.84
N VAL A 95 13.04 -14.20 1.28
CA VAL A 95 13.37 -14.92 0.03
C VAL A 95 14.82 -15.44 -0.03
N GLY A 96 15.30 -16.08 1.04
CA GLY A 96 16.62 -16.70 1.08
C GLY A 96 17.81 -15.74 0.95
N SER A 97 17.58 -14.44 1.12
CA SER A 97 18.60 -13.40 0.98
C SER A 97 19.58 -13.36 2.17
N ALA A 98 20.69 -12.63 2.00
CA ALA A 98 21.43 -12.13 3.15
C ALA A 98 20.58 -11.05 3.86
N VAL A 99 20.75 -10.90 5.18
CA VAL A 99 20.06 -9.89 5.98
C VAL A 99 21.08 -8.99 6.67
N LEU A 100 20.79 -7.69 6.76
CA LEU A 100 21.62 -6.79 7.56
C LEU A 100 21.49 -7.10 9.06
N PRO A 101 22.57 -7.01 9.85
CA PRO A 101 22.52 -7.29 11.29
C PRO A 101 21.53 -6.41 12.05
N ASP A 102 21.30 -5.18 11.57
CA ASP A 102 20.41 -4.17 12.15
C ASP A 102 19.03 -4.13 11.47
N ALA A 103 18.68 -5.09 10.61
CA ALA A 103 17.45 -5.07 9.83
C ALA A 103 16.17 -4.94 10.67
N GLN A 104 16.15 -5.53 11.87
CA GLN A 104 15.00 -5.38 12.78
C GLN A 104 14.89 -3.97 13.36
N GLN A 105 16.03 -3.39 13.77
CA GLN A 105 16.07 -2.04 14.30
C GLN A 105 15.58 -1.04 13.25
N ARG A 106 16.10 -1.15 12.02
CA ARG A 106 15.70 -0.31 10.88
C ARG A 106 14.21 -0.43 10.59
N TYR A 107 13.64 -1.64 10.64
CA TYR A 107 12.21 -1.80 10.45
C TYR A 107 11.41 -1.04 11.52
N ASN A 108 11.83 -1.15 12.78
CA ASN A 108 11.16 -0.46 13.89
C ASN A 108 11.31 1.07 13.77
N GLU A 109 12.45 1.56 13.29
CA GLU A 109 12.69 2.98 13.00
C GLU A 109 11.78 3.47 11.87
N ILE A 110 11.63 2.71 10.78
CA ILE A 110 10.69 3.04 9.69
C ILE A 110 9.26 3.17 10.21
N VAL A 111 8.79 2.18 10.97
CA VAL A 111 7.41 2.19 11.54
C VAL A 111 7.20 3.36 12.50
N LYS A 112 8.24 3.72 13.25
CA LYS A 112 8.20 4.87 14.17
C LYS A 112 8.18 6.20 13.41
N LEU A 113 9.05 6.36 12.42
CA LEU A 113 9.19 7.57 11.60
C LEU A 113 7.98 7.81 10.70
N SER A 114 7.31 6.75 10.24
CA SER A 114 6.16 6.90 9.34
C SER A 114 4.90 7.38 10.05
N GLU A 115 4.82 7.25 11.38
CA GLU A 115 3.64 7.60 12.20
C GLU A 115 2.33 6.95 11.71
N VAL A 116 2.43 5.85 10.95
CA VAL A 116 1.27 5.12 10.42
C VAL A 116 0.73 4.17 11.48
N SER A 117 -0.47 4.46 12.00
CA SER A 117 -1.07 3.71 13.11
C SER A 117 -1.24 2.21 12.83
N SER A 118 -1.62 1.85 11.59
CA SER A 118 -1.83 0.45 11.19
C SER A 118 -0.56 -0.41 11.27
N LEU A 119 0.62 0.22 11.14
CA LEU A 119 1.90 -0.48 11.24
C LEU A 119 2.31 -0.65 12.71
N GLN A 120 1.89 0.27 13.58
CA GLN A 120 2.17 0.25 15.02
C GLN A 120 1.28 -0.75 15.76
N ASP A 121 0.00 -0.85 15.39
CA ASP A 121 -0.94 -1.82 15.95
C ASP A 121 -0.86 -3.22 15.28
N GLY A 122 -0.10 -3.32 14.18
CA GLY A 122 0.14 -4.56 13.46
C GLY A 122 -1.03 -5.03 12.58
N THR A 123 -2.04 -4.20 12.37
CA THR A 123 -3.17 -4.49 11.47
C THR A 123 -2.80 -4.35 9.99
N GLY A 124 -1.82 -3.48 9.69
CA GLY A 124 -1.24 -3.26 8.38
C GLY A 124 0.14 -3.92 8.23
N TYR A 125 0.61 -3.96 6.98
CA TYR A 125 1.96 -4.38 6.64
C TYR A 125 2.43 -3.63 5.40
N PHE A 126 3.74 -3.62 5.15
CA PHE A 126 4.28 -3.07 3.92
C PHE A 126 5.44 -3.89 3.41
N PHE A 127 5.80 -3.66 2.16
CA PHE A 127 7.10 -4.05 1.64
C PHE A 127 7.59 -3.03 0.62
N ALA A 128 8.90 -2.88 0.53
CA ALA A 128 9.52 -1.96 -0.41
C ALA A 128 10.71 -2.59 -1.12
N PHE A 129 10.82 -2.29 -2.40
CA PHE A 129 11.95 -2.66 -3.24
C PHE A 129 12.84 -1.45 -3.46
N ILE A 130 14.13 -1.61 -3.25
CA ILE A 130 15.11 -0.53 -3.24
C ILE A 130 16.11 -0.74 -4.36
N THR A 131 16.43 0.32 -5.09
CA THR A 131 17.48 0.34 -6.13
C THR A 131 18.88 0.43 -5.53
N SER A 132 19.92 0.20 -6.33
CA SER A 132 21.33 0.39 -5.91
C SER A 132 21.66 1.82 -5.49
N ASN A 133 20.83 2.80 -5.86
CA ASN A 133 20.95 4.20 -5.45
C ASN A 133 20.16 4.53 -4.18
N ALA A 134 19.72 3.52 -3.43
CA ALA A 134 18.93 3.66 -2.21
C ALA A 134 17.63 4.44 -2.41
N LYS A 135 17.10 4.43 -3.64
CA LYS A 135 15.79 4.98 -3.98
C LYS A 135 14.76 3.88 -4.02
N ILE A 136 13.54 4.21 -3.60
CA ILE A 136 12.40 3.30 -3.68
C ILE A 136 12.08 3.03 -5.16
N HIS A 137 12.10 1.75 -5.53
CA HIS A 137 11.69 1.22 -6.83
C HIS A 137 10.17 0.98 -6.86
N ALA A 138 9.68 0.28 -5.84
CA ALA A 138 8.27 0.05 -5.62
C ALA A 138 8.00 -0.01 -4.11
N LEU A 139 6.88 0.54 -3.69
CA LEU A 139 6.38 0.47 -2.32
C LEU A 139 4.94 0.01 -2.37
N VAL A 140 4.61 -0.99 -1.55
CA VAL A 140 3.25 -1.48 -1.37
C VAL A 140 2.96 -1.49 0.12
N TYR A 141 1.87 -0.84 0.50
CA TYR A 141 1.39 -0.70 1.86
C TYR A 141 -0.03 -1.24 1.95
N ASN A 142 -0.26 -2.20 2.84
CA ASN A 142 -1.58 -2.67 3.21
C ASN A 142 -2.04 -1.95 4.48
N SER A 143 -3.15 -1.23 4.37
CA SER A 143 -3.70 -0.41 5.45
C SER A 143 -4.38 -1.18 6.58
N GLY A 144 -4.56 -2.50 6.46
CA GLY A 144 -5.37 -3.32 7.38
C GLY A 144 -6.89 -3.07 7.26
N ARG A 145 -7.32 -2.15 6.37
CA ARG A 145 -8.71 -1.67 6.26
C ARG A 145 -9.38 -2.05 4.94
N GLY A 146 -8.81 -3.01 4.21
CA GLY A 146 -9.30 -3.44 2.89
C GLY A 146 -8.81 -2.55 1.74
N TYR A 147 -7.72 -1.80 1.93
CA TYR A 147 -7.12 -0.96 0.91
C TYR A 147 -5.61 -1.14 0.90
N ILE A 148 -5.04 -1.12 -0.30
CA ILE A 148 -3.60 -1.02 -0.52
C ILE A 148 -3.24 0.35 -1.06
N GLY A 149 -2.10 0.87 -0.63
CA GLY A 149 -1.45 2.03 -1.22
C GLY A 149 -0.17 1.58 -1.92
N VAL A 150 0.10 2.19 -3.07
CA VAL A 150 1.26 1.83 -3.89
C VAL A 150 1.98 3.08 -4.38
N TYR A 151 3.28 2.92 -4.57
CA TYR A 151 4.13 3.89 -5.26
C TYR A 151 5.09 3.14 -6.18
N PHE A 152 5.30 3.66 -7.38
CA PHE A 152 6.25 3.12 -8.34
C PHE A 152 7.18 4.21 -8.86
N ARG A 153 8.45 3.84 -9.06
CA ARG A 153 9.50 4.76 -9.52
C ARG A 153 9.25 5.30 -10.93
N ASP A 154 8.66 4.51 -11.82
CA ASP A 154 8.42 4.89 -13.21
C ASP A 154 7.34 5.96 -13.34
N THR A 155 6.22 5.83 -12.61
CA THR A 155 5.14 6.82 -12.61
C THR A 155 5.40 7.96 -11.65
N GLN A 156 6.19 7.74 -10.58
CA GLN A 156 6.41 8.65 -9.46
C GLN A 156 5.11 9.12 -8.80
N GLN A 157 4.06 8.31 -8.91
CA GLN A 157 2.72 8.61 -8.40
C GLN A 157 2.35 7.66 -7.27
N TYR A 158 1.56 8.20 -6.34
CA TYR A 158 0.91 7.42 -5.29
C TYR A 158 -0.51 7.10 -5.73
N ALA A 159 -0.89 5.84 -5.56
CA ALA A 159 -2.24 5.38 -5.85
C ALA A 159 -2.74 4.49 -4.72
N ALA A 160 -4.06 4.39 -4.56
CA ALA A 160 -4.68 3.46 -3.64
C ALA A 160 -5.79 2.68 -4.31
N TYR A 161 -5.86 1.39 -3.97
CA TYR A 161 -6.79 0.43 -4.56
C TYR A 161 -7.50 -0.32 -3.46
N LYS A 162 -8.77 -0.64 -3.70
CA LYS A 162 -9.53 -1.47 -2.78
C LYS A 162 -9.21 -2.94 -3.04
N ILE A 163 -8.93 -3.67 -1.97
CA ILE A 163 -8.67 -5.10 -1.97
C ILE A 163 -9.94 -5.81 -2.49
N GLY A 164 -9.82 -6.52 -3.61
CA GLY A 164 -10.89 -7.31 -4.21
C GLY A 164 -11.73 -6.54 -5.24
N GLU A 165 -11.29 -5.34 -5.64
CA GLU A 165 -11.85 -4.61 -6.77
C GLU A 165 -11.29 -5.20 -8.08
N GLU A 166 -12.12 -5.35 -9.12
CA GLU A 166 -11.63 -5.69 -10.46
C GLU A 166 -10.94 -4.47 -11.07
N SER A 167 -9.76 -4.69 -11.63
CA SER A 167 -9.01 -3.71 -12.40
C SER A 167 -8.65 -4.28 -13.77
N ALA A 168 -7.97 -3.49 -14.61
CA ALA A 168 -7.50 -3.94 -15.91
C ALA A 168 -6.63 -5.21 -15.81
N GLY A 169 -5.81 -5.33 -14.76
CA GLY A 169 -4.96 -6.50 -14.52
C GLY A 169 -5.65 -7.68 -13.83
N GLY A 170 -6.97 -7.62 -13.62
CA GLY A 170 -7.73 -8.60 -12.85
C GLY A 170 -8.04 -8.14 -11.43
N LEU A 171 -8.26 -9.10 -10.52
CA LEU A 171 -8.59 -8.79 -9.13
C LEU A 171 -7.36 -8.15 -8.45
N ILE A 172 -7.51 -6.92 -7.94
CA ILE A 172 -6.56 -6.36 -6.99
C ILE A 172 -6.44 -7.37 -5.86
N ILE A 173 -5.20 -7.75 -5.48
CA ILE A 173 -4.81 -8.81 -4.51
C ILE A 173 -4.33 -10.15 -5.12
N GLN A 174 -3.35 -10.17 -6.02
CA GLN A 174 -2.46 -11.35 -6.10
C GLN A 174 -1.23 -11.18 -5.19
N THR A 175 -1.44 -10.82 -3.92
CA THR A 175 -0.35 -10.63 -2.97
C THR A 175 0.36 -11.92 -2.58
N ASP A 176 -0.19 -13.09 -2.91
CA ASP A 176 0.41 -14.40 -2.64
C ASP A 176 1.80 -14.54 -3.29
N ALA A 177 2.00 -13.96 -4.47
CA ALA A 177 3.29 -13.96 -5.16
C ALA A 177 4.35 -13.11 -4.44
N LEU A 178 3.93 -12.10 -3.68
CA LEU A 178 4.81 -11.17 -2.97
C LEU A 178 4.77 -11.35 -1.44
N GLY A 179 4.04 -12.36 -0.95
CA GLY A 179 3.86 -12.64 0.47
C GLY A 179 5.18 -12.86 1.23
N ALA A 180 6.17 -13.42 0.54
CA ALA A 180 7.49 -13.65 1.11
C ALA A 180 8.27 -12.35 1.41
N TYR A 181 7.84 -11.21 0.88
CA TYR A 181 8.43 -9.89 1.12
C TYR A 181 7.71 -9.08 2.19
N PHE A 182 6.58 -9.58 2.71
CA PHE A 182 5.81 -8.82 3.70
C PHE A 182 6.64 -8.44 4.92
N ASN A 183 6.45 -7.20 5.35
CA ASN A 183 7.18 -6.60 6.47
C ASN A 183 8.70 -6.54 6.24
N SER A 184 9.12 -6.35 4.98
CA SER A 184 10.53 -6.23 4.64
C SER A 184 10.83 -5.11 3.64
N VAL A 185 12.02 -4.54 3.76
CA VAL A 185 12.63 -3.66 2.74
C VAL A 185 13.76 -4.46 2.11
N TYR A 186 13.70 -4.62 0.79
CA TYR A 186 14.53 -5.55 0.05
C TYR A 186 15.23 -4.85 -1.12
N TYR A 187 16.52 -5.10 -1.24
CA TYR A 187 17.33 -4.72 -2.39
C TYR A 187 17.60 -5.95 -3.26
N ALA A 188 17.56 -5.76 -4.57
CA ALA A 188 18.07 -6.69 -5.55
C ALA A 188 18.57 -5.91 -6.77
N ALA A 189 19.67 -6.34 -7.38
CA ALA A 189 20.22 -5.74 -8.59
C ALA A 189 19.23 -5.73 -9.77
N ALA A 190 18.23 -6.63 -9.76
CA ALA A 190 17.16 -6.64 -10.75
C ALA A 190 16.28 -5.38 -10.73
N PHE A 191 16.21 -4.65 -9.62
CA PHE A 191 15.41 -3.42 -9.51
C PHE A 191 16.06 -2.21 -10.20
N ASP A 192 17.35 -2.28 -10.50
CA ASP A 192 18.05 -1.25 -11.27
C ASP A 192 17.78 -1.36 -12.78
N TYR A 193 17.18 -2.47 -13.22
CA TYR A 193 16.85 -2.72 -14.62
C TYR A 193 15.72 -1.80 -15.12
N ASP A 194 15.94 -1.19 -16.29
CA ASP A 194 14.92 -0.42 -17.02
C ASP A 194 14.49 -1.20 -18.28
N PRO A 195 13.26 -1.75 -18.33
CA PRO A 195 12.79 -2.53 -19.47
C PRO A 195 12.67 -1.71 -20.75
N ASN A 196 12.56 -0.37 -20.68
CA ASN A 196 12.48 0.47 -21.89
C ASN A 196 13.83 0.63 -22.60
N SER A 197 14.91 0.19 -21.96
CA SER A 197 16.28 0.28 -22.49
C SER A 197 16.77 -1.02 -23.15
N ASP A 198 15.98 -2.10 -23.09
CA ASP A 198 16.37 -3.44 -23.53
C ASP A 198 15.37 -3.96 -24.56
N THR A 199 15.85 -4.26 -25.76
CA THR A 199 15.00 -4.72 -26.87
C THR A 199 14.64 -6.20 -26.80
N ASN A 200 15.15 -6.95 -25.80
CA ASN A 200 14.77 -8.35 -25.59
C ASN A 200 14.91 -8.75 -24.10
N PRO A 201 14.00 -8.28 -23.21
CA PRO A 201 14.04 -8.59 -21.79
C PRO A 201 13.92 -10.10 -21.54
N LEU A 202 14.81 -10.67 -20.72
CA LEU A 202 14.53 -11.98 -20.14
C LEU A 202 13.24 -11.88 -19.29
N PRO A 203 12.33 -12.88 -19.32
CA PRO A 203 11.05 -12.81 -18.60
C PRO A 203 11.20 -12.47 -17.11
N GLU A 204 12.26 -12.98 -16.47
CA GLU A 204 12.60 -12.73 -15.07
C GLU A 204 12.95 -11.26 -14.77
N LYS A 205 13.54 -10.52 -15.73
CA LYS A 205 13.91 -9.10 -15.54
C LYS A 205 12.69 -8.19 -15.64
N TRP A 206 11.79 -8.49 -16.59
CA TRP A 206 10.54 -7.76 -16.73
C TRP A 206 9.66 -7.90 -15.48
N MET A 207 9.60 -9.09 -14.88
CA MET A 207 8.84 -9.34 -13.66
C MET A 207 9.23 -8.41 -12.50
N TRP A 208 10.50 -8.03 -12.40
CA TRP A 208 11.00 -7.10 -11.36
C TRP A 208 10.93 -5.63 -11.76
N SER A 209 10.47 -5.30 -12.96
CA SER A 209 10.16 -3.94 -13.36
C SER A 209 8.92 -3.41 -12.62
N CYS A 210 8.72 -2.09 -12.62
CA CYS A 210 7.52 -1.49 -12.01
C CYS A 210 6.23 -2.00 -12.67
N ALA A 211 6.23 -2.20 -14.00
CA ALA A 211 5.10 -2.76 -14.74
C ALA A 211 4.83 -4.22 -14.35
N GLY A 212 5.88 -5.03 -14.22
CA GLY A 212 5.78 -6.42 -13.75
C GLY A 212 5.17 -6.51 -12.35
N ILE A 213 5.61 -5.66 -11.43
CA ILE A 213 5.08 -5.61 -10.06
C ILE A 213 3.61 -5.12 -10.05
N ARG A 214 3.24 -4.14 -10.88
CA ARG A 214 1.83 -3.74 -11.05
C ARG A 214 0.96 -4.88 -11.55
N ALA A 215 1.47 -5.66 -12.51
CA ALA A 215 0.76 -6.83 -13.02
C ALA A 215 0.59 -7.92 -11.93
N MET A 216 1.62 -8.17 -11.12
CA MET A 216 1.54 -9.10 -9.97
C MET A 216 0.54 -8.64 -8.89
N LEU A 217 0.29 -7.34 -8.76
CA LEU A 217 -0.71 -6.81 -7.85
C LEU A 217 -2.13 -6.82 -8.45
N GLY A 218 -2.26 -7.21 -9.72
CA GLY A 218 -3.50 -7.21 -10.48
C GLY A 218 -3.96 -5.80 -10.86
N ILE A 219 -3.06 -4.81 -10.96
CA ILE A 219 -3.38 -3.40 -11.27
C ILE A 219 -3.46 -3.15 -12.77
N GLU A 220 -2.58 -3.79 -13.55
CA GLU A 220 -2.48 -3.62 -15.01
C GLU A 220 -2.26 -4.98 -15.68
N GLU A 221 -2.64 -5.14 -16.95
CA GLU A 221 -2.37 -6.37 -17.68
C GLU A 221 -0.85 -6.55 -17.93
N PRO A 222 -0.34 -7.80 -17.91
CA PRO A 222 1.04 -8.07 -18.29
C PRO A 222 1.27 -7.67 -19.76
N SER A 223 2.09 -6.64 -19.99
CA SER A 223 2.56 -6.28 -21.33
C SER A 223 3.96 -6.85 -21.57
N TYR A 224 4.01 -7.99 -22.27
CA TYR A 224 5.24 -8.53 -22.84
C TYR A 224 5.42 -7.88 -24.22
N ASN A 225 6.25 -6.84 -24.30
CA ASN A 225 6.73 -6.31 -25.58
C ASN A 225 8.02 -7.03 -25.99
#